data_AF-A0A7W8B4D3-F1
#
_entry.id   AF-A0A7W8B4D3-F1
#
_cell.length_a   1.000
_cell.length_b   1.000
_cell.length_c   1.000
_cell.angle_alpha   90.00
_cell.angle_beta   90.00
_cell.angle_gamma   90.00
#
_symmetry.space_group_name_H-M   'P 1'
#
loop_
_entity.id
_entity.type
_entity.pdbx_description
1 polymer ?
#
loop_
_entity_poly.entity_id
_entity_poly.type
_entity_poly.pdbx_seq_one_letter_code
_entity_poly.pdbx_strand_id
1 'polypeptide(L)'
;MLAFRFNNNEHRPVLDGLQPILAHADAKTTYYPPGTHVQVKHVVKADWREFALDTDPKGKARVVRLVYECCVLQALRDCLRCKEIWVVGADRWRNPDEDLPQDFDAQRTENYRKLALPLAALEFPEAVRLEMREELDKLHHDLPKLSWLSISDKYLGGAIKLNPLDALPEPKNLRRLKKYIEQRWGTTPLIEFLKEAVLRTGALTELTGVGTRTSLSEADLTERLLLCTYGYGTNSGLRAVAAGDHPHTEEDIRYTARRYLTPTGLKAMAVAIANATFAARQETIWGQGTTTVASDSTHFAAWDRNIFTE
;
A
#
# COMPACT_ATOMS: atom_id res chain seq x y z
N MET A 1 -21.51 28.13 37.63
CA MET A 1 -21.52 28.79 36.30
C MET A 1 -20.25 28.37 35.58
N LEU A 2 -20.33 27.89 34.33
CA LEU A 2 -19.15 27.49 33.56
C LEU A 2 -18.35 28.73 33.14
N ALA A 3 -17.03 28.69 33.30
CA ALA A 3 -16.14 29.76 32.87
C ALA A 3 -15.42 29.36 31.58
N PHE A 4 -15.82 29.97 30.47
CA PHE A 4 -15.20 29.77 29.16
C PHE A 4 -14.01 30.71 28.97
N ARG A 5 -12.96 30.22 28.33
CA ARG A 5 -11.72 30.94 27.97
C ARG A 5 -11.31 30.57 26.54
N PHE A 6 -10.45 31.37 25.93
CA PHE A 6 -9.90 31.16 24.59
C PHE A 6 -8.48 31.72 24.56
N ASN A 7 -7.63 31.17 23.69
CA ASN A 7 -6.26 31.66 23.49
C ASN A 7 -6.19 32.52 22.21
N ASN A 8 -7.06 32.25 21.23
CA ASN A 8 -7.21 33.03 20.00
C ASN A 8 -8.43 33.98 20.08
N ASN A 9 -8.19 35.29 19.92
CA ASN A 9 -9.23 36.33 19.95
C ASN A 9 -10.28 36.19 18.83
N GLU A 10 -10.00 35.44 17.75
CA GLU A 10 -10.94 35.23 16.64
C GLU A 10 -12.24 34.54 17.06
N HIS A 11 -12.22 33.78 18.15
CA HIS A 11 -13.39 33.04 18.66
C HIS A 11 -14.20 33.81 19.72
N ARG A 12 -13.76 35.01 20.10
CA ARG A 12 -14.48 35.89 21.04
C ARG A 12 -15.95 36.17 20.66
N PRO A 13 -16.32 36.36 19.37
CA PRO A 13 -17.72 36.59 18.99
C PRO A 13 -18.68 35.49 19.41
N VAL A 14 -18.22 34.23 19.54
CA VAL A 14 -19.04 33.10 19.99
C VAL A 14 -19.42 33.25 21.46
N LEU A 15 -18.50 33.70 22.31
CA LEU A 15 -18.78 33.96 23.73
C LEU A 15 -19.63 35.21 23.93
N ASP A 16 -19.38 36.26 23.15
CA ASP A 16 -20.22 37.45 23.14
C ASP A 16 -21.67 37.10 22.72
N GLY A 17 -21.83 36.15 21.79
CA GLY A 17 -23.13 35.60 21.39
C GLY A 17 -23.88 34.83 22.48
N LEU A 18 -23.19 34.31 23.51
CA LEU A 18 -23.84 33.66 24.67
C LEU A 18 -24.46 34.66 25.64
N GLN A 19 -23.96 35.89 25.70
CA GLN A 19 -24.46 36.92 26.63
C GLN A 19 -25.97 37.19 26.49
N PRO A 20 -26.53 37.44 25.28
CA PRO A 20 -27.97 37.65 25.13
C PRO A 20 -28.79 36.39 25.46
N ILE A 21 -28.24 35.19 25.23
CA ILE A 21 -28.90 33.92 25.58
C ILE A 21 -29.07 33.82 27.09
N LEU A 22 -28.00 34.09 27.84
CA LEU A 22 -28.01 34.04 29.30
C LEU A 22 -28.89 35.15 29.89
N ALA A 23 -28.83 36.36 29.34
CA ALA A 23 -29.64 37.50 29.78
C ALA A 23 -31.15 37.29 29.58
N HIS A 24 -31.54 36.47 28.61
CA HIS A 24 -32.93 36.19 28.26
C HIS A 24 -33.33 34.72 28.42
N ALA A 25 -32.60 33.95 29.25
CA ALA A 25 -32.79 32.51 29.39
C ALA A 25 -34.25 32.13 29.73
N ASP A 26 -34.87 32.87 30.65
CA ASP A 26 -36.24 32.64 31.13
C ASP A 26 -37.34 33.28 30.25
N ALA A 27 -36.95 34.05 29.22
CA ALA A 27 -37.92 34.67 28.33
C ALA A 27 -38.68 33.60 27.53
N LYS A 28 -39.93 33.88 27.14
CA LYS A 28 -40.74 33.03 26.24
C LYS A 28 -41.10 33.75 24.94
N THR A 29 -40.14 34.51 24.41
CA THR A 29 -40.32 35.31 23.20
C THR A 29 -39.77 34.60 21.97
N THR A 30 -40.45 34.73 20.83
CA THR A 30 -39.98 34.24 19.53
C THR A 30 -38.79 35.04 19.00
N TYR A 31 -38.74 36.34 19.32
CA TYR A 31 -37.67 37.26 18.93
C TYR A 31 -36.96 37.81 20.16
N TYR A 32 -35.69 38.19 20.00
CA TYR A 32 -35.02 39.00 21.02
C TYR A 32 -35.69 40.38 21.15
N PRO A 33 -35.76 40.96 22.37
CA PRO A 33 -36.28 42.30 22.56
C PRO A 33 -35.56 43.35 21.70
N PRO A 34 -36.27 44.36 21.17
CA PRO A 34 -35.64 45.47 20.46
C PRO A 34 -34.56 46.12 21.32
N GLY A 35 -33.37 46.36 20.74
CA GLY A 35 -32.21 46.92 21.46
C GLY A 35 -31.26 45.89 22.05
N THR A 36 -31.58 44.58 21.97
CA THR A 36 -30.65 43.52 22.35
C THR A 36 -29.49 43.46 21.34
N HIS A 37 -28.25 43.60 21.82
CA HIS A 37 -27.07 43.45 20.98
C HIS A 37 -26.79 41.97 20.73
N VAL A 38 -26.82 41.52 19.48
CA VAL A 38 -26.50 40.14 19.09
C VAL A 38 -25.32 40.09 18.13
N GLN A 39 -24.45 39.09 18.30
CA GLN A 39 -23.31 38.86 17.41
C GLN A 39 -23.70 37.94 16.27
N VAL A 40 -23.76 38.47 15.05
CA VAL A 40 -24.10 37.68 13.84
C VAL A 40 -22.84 37.22 13.10
N LYS A 41 -21.82 38.10 13.04
CA LYS A 41 -20.57 37.83 12.33
C LYS A 41 -19.79 36.72 13.06
N HIS A 42 -19.28 35.73 12.31
CA HIS A 42 -18.56 34.56 12.82
C HIS A 42 -19.35 33.58 13.71
N VAL A 43 -20.62 33.88 14.01
CA VAL A 43 -21.52 33.04 14.82
C VAL A 43 -22.60 32.39 13.96
N VAL A 44 -23.24 33.18 13.10
CA VAL A 44 -24.28 32.70 12.19
C VAL A 44 -23.67 32.48 10.80
N LYS A 45 -23.63 31.21 10.38
CA LYS A 45 -23.22 30.81 9.03
C LYS A 45 -24.11 31.45 7.97
N ALA A 46 -23.56 31.71 6.78
CA ALA A 46 -24.27 32.42 5.71
C ALA A 46 -25.65 31.82 5.42
N ASP A 47 -25.73 30.49 5.30
CA ASP A 47 -26.95 29.72 5.00
C ASP A 47 -28.03 29.85 6.08
N TRP A 48 -27.66 30.22 7.31
CA TRP A 48 -28.60 30.37 8.42
C TRP A 48 -29.04 31.81 8.66
N ARG A 49 -28.45 32.78 7.96
CA ARG A 49 -28.76 34.21 8.18
C ARG A 49 -30.19 34.57 7.80
N GLU A 50 -30.72 33.98 6.74
CA GLU A 50 -32.10 34.22 6.29
C GLU A 50 -33.15 33.68 7.27
N PHE A 51 -32.80 32.68 8.09
CA PHE A 51 -33.68 32.14 9.13
C PHE A 51 -33.49 32.82 10.48
N ALA A 52 -32.27 33.30 10.76
CA ALA A 52 -31.94 33.95 12.03
C ALA A 52 -32.35 35.43 12.05
N LEU A 53 -32.39 36.10 10.89
CA LEU A 53 -32.70 37.51 10.74
C LEU A 53 -34.02 37.65 9.99
N ASP A 54 -35.02 38.22 10.66
CA ASP A 54 -36.33 38.54 10.11
C ASP A 54 -36.52 40.07 10.05
N THR A 55 -37.50 40.56 9.31
CA THR A 55 -37.85 41.99 9.24
C THR A 55 -39.31 42.19 9.63
N ASP A 56 -39.56 43.01 10.66
CA ASP A 56 -40.92 43.42 11.04
C ASP A 56 -41.61 44.16 9.87
N PRO A 57 -42.96 44.09 9.73
CA PRO A 57 -43.75 45.00 8.87
C PRO A 57 -43.32 46.48 8.84
N LYS A 58 -42.69 46.99 9.89
CA LYS A 58 -42.11 48.36 9.96
C LYS A 58 -40.67 48.49 9.41
N GLY A 59 -40.13 47.48 8.74
CA GLY A 59 -38.79 47.48 8.16
C GLY A 59 -37.65 47.34 9.17
N LYS A 60 -37.93 46.96 10.43
CA LYS A 60 -36.89 46.80 11.47
C LYS A 60 -36.41 45.36 11.55
N ALA A 61 -35.09 45.17 11.54
CA ALA A 61 -34.47 43.86 11.72
C ALA A 61 -34.83 43.28 13.10
N ARG A 62 -35.27 42.02 13.10
CA ARG A 62 -35.55 41.20 14.28
C ARG A 62 -34.74 39.92 14.21
N VAL A 63 -34.36 39.40 15.37
CA VAL A 63 -33.55 38.19 15.45
C VAL A 63 -34.42 37.08 16.00
N VAL A 64 -34.61 36.02 15.22
CA VAL A 64 -35.37 34.84 15.63
C VAL A 64 -34.56 34.12 16.70
N ARG A 65 -35.04 34.17 17.94
CA ARG A 65 -34.28 33.76 19.12
C ARG A 65 -33.82 32.31 19.04
N LEU A 66 -34.75 31.39 18.74
CA LEU A 66 -34.46 29.96 18.68
C LEU A 66 -33.37 29.62 17.65
N VAL A 67 -33.48 30.22 16.45
CA VAL A 67 -32.52 29.97 15.36
C VAL A 67 -31.14 30.54 15.74
N TYR A 68 -31.10 31.75 16.31
CA TYR A 68 -29.87 32.36 16.77
C TYR A 68 -29.19 31.56 17.90
N GLU A 69 -29.95 31.14 18.90
CA GLU A 69 -29.46 30.33 20.02
C GLU A 69 -28.87 29.00 19.53
N CYS A 70 -29.55 28.30 18.62
CA CYS A 70 -29.03 27.10 17.98
C CYS A 70 -27.69 27.37 17.26
N CYS A 71 -27.58 28.48 16.53
CA CYS A 71 -26.34 28.86 15.85
C CYS A 71 -25.19 29.11 16.83
N VAL A 72 -25.44 29.88 17.90
CA VAL A 72 -24.43 30.17 18.94
C VAL A 72 -23.99 28.89 19.64
N LEU A 73 -24.93 28.03 20.05
CA LEU A 73 -24.62 26.79 20.77
C LEU A 73 -23.89 25.79 19.86
N GLN A 74 -24.24 25.73 18.58
CA GLN A 74 -23.52 24.94 17.60
C GLN A 74 -22.09 25.46 17.41
N ALA A 75 -21.91 26.77 17.26
CA ALA A 75 -20.59 27.39 17.15
C ALA A 75 -19.75 27.13 18.41
N LEU A 76 -20.34 27.27 19.60
CA LEU A 76 -19.68 26.97 20.88
C LEU A 76 -19.25 25.51 20.95
N ARG A 77 -20.12 24.56 20.58
CA ARG A 77 -19.80 23.13 20.54
C ARG A 77 -18.63 22.85 19.60
N ASP A 78 -18.64 23.45 18.42
CA ASP A 78 -17.60 23.23 17.43
C ASP A 78 -16.25 23.83 17.91
N CYS A 79 -16.26 25.01 18.54
CA CYS A 79 -15.07 25.61 19.18
C CYS A 79 -14.55 24.80 20.36
N LEU A 80 -15.44 24.25 21.21
CA LEU A 80 -15.06 23.34 22.30
C LEU A 80 -14.42 22.07 21.76
N ARG A 81 -14.99 21.49 20.69
CA ARG A 81 -14.48 20.27 20.04
C ARG A 81 -13.03 20.43 19.57
N CYS A 82 -12.70 21.59 19.01
CA CYS A 82 -11.36 21.91 18.54
C CYS A 82 -10.47 22.56 19.61
N LYS A 83 -10.95 22.68 20.87
CA LYS A 83 -10.27 23.37 21.98
C LYS A 83 -9.90 24.85 21.74
N GLU A 84 -10.50 25.49 20.74
CA GLU A 84 -10.38 26.94 20.51
C GLU A 84 -11.04 27.75 21.63
N ILE A 85 -12.11 27.21 22.19
CA ILE A 85 -12.70 27.62 23.46
C ILE A 85 -12.54 26.45 24.42
N TRP A 86 -12.20 26.75 25.67
CA TRP A 86 -12.01 25.76 26.72
C TRP A 86 -12.70 26.22 28.01
N VAL A 87 -12.90 25.28 28.93
CA VAL A 87 -13.65 25.49 30.18
C VAL A 87 -12.72 25.33 31.38
N VAL A 88 -12.67 26.34 32.23
CA VAL A 88 -11.86 26.30 33.47
C VAL A 88 -12.33 25.15 34.35
N GLY A 89 -11.40 24.27 34.75
CA GLY A 89 -11.67 23.12 35.61
C GLY A 89 -12.30 21.91 34.91
N ALA A 90 -12.54 21.97 33.60
CA ALA A 90 -12.95 20.78 32.84
C ALA A 90 -11.72 19.99 32.41
N ASP A 91 -11.73 18.66 32.53
CA ASP A 91 -10.62 17.82 32.08
C ASP A 91 -10.64 17.63 30.55
N ARG A 92 -11.75 17.12 30.01
CA ARG A 92 -11.91 16.88 28.56
C ARG A 92 -11.79 18.16 27.71
N TRP A 93 -12.25 19.29 28.25
CA TRP A 93 -12.31 20.58 27.56
C TRP A 93 -11.36 21.62 28.19
N ARG A 94 -10.20 21.16 28.71
CA ARG A 94 -9.16 22.02 29.28
C ARG A 94 -8.41 22.83 28.23
N ASN A 95 -7.60 23.78 28.70
CA ASN A 95 -6.71 24.59 27.87
C ASN A 95 -5.77 23.69 27.05
N PRO A 96 -5.77 23.78 25.70
CA PRO A 96 -4.87 22.97 24.87
C PRO A 96 -3.39 23.26 25.12
N ASP A 97 -3.03 24.48 25.57
CA ASP A 97 -1.63 24.84 25.82
C ASP A 97 -1.03 24.04 26.97
N GLU A 98 -1.85 23.58 27.92
CA GLU A 98 -1.40 22.72 29.04
C GLU A 98 -0.99 21.31 28.58
N ASP A 99 -1.43 20.88 27.39
CA ASP A 99 -1.04 19.60 26.80
C ASP A 99 0.33 19.67 26.10
N LEU A 100 0.89 20.88 25.92
CA LEU A 100 2.18 21.11 25.27
C LEU A 100 3.33 21.24 26.29
N PRO A 101 4.58 20.92 25.90
CA PRO A 101 5.75 21.22 26.73
C PRO A 101 5.87 22.73 27.01
N GLN A 102 5.85 23.09 28.29
CA GLN A 102 5.89 24.50 28.73
C GLN A 102 7.29 25.14 28.59
N ASP A 103 8.30 24.31 28.34
CA ASP A 103 9.70 24.72 28.19
C ASP A 103 10.13 24.81 26.73
N PHE A 104 9.21 24.67 25.77
CA PHE A 104 9.52 24.67 24.35
C PHE A 104 10.27 25.95 23.92
N ASP A 105 9.81 27.12 24.35
CA ASP A 105 10.48 28.40 23.99
C ASP A 105 11.89 28.49 24.56
N ALA A 106 12.10 28.00 25.78
CA ALA A 106 13.42 27.98 26.43
C ALA A 106 14.37 26.96 25.76
N GLN A 107 13.83 25.82 25.32
CA GLN A 107 14.60 24.75 24.68
C GLN A 107 14.60 24.81 23.15
N ARG A 108 13.96 25.81 22.53
CA ARG A 108 13.72 25.87 21.08
C ARG A 108 15.00 25.65 20.28
N THR A 109 16.07 26.36 20.62
CA THR A 109 17.35 26.24 19.90
C THR A 109 17.94 24.84 19.97
N GLU A 110 17.92 24.21 21.16
CA GLU A 110 18.48 22.88 21.36
C GLU A 110 17.63 21.79 20.69
N ASN A 111 16.31 21.91 20.75
CA ASN A 111 15.40 20.97 20.11
C ASN A 111 15.56 20.98 18.58
N TYR A 112 15.63 22.15 17.97
CA TYR A 112 15.85 22.29 16.52
C TYR A 112 17.24 21.78 16.11
N ARG A 113 18.28 22.02 16.92
CA ARG A 113 19.62 21.47 16.70
C ARG A 113 19.61 19.93 16.71
N LYS A 114 18.91 19.29 17.66
CA LYS A 114 18.78 17.82 17.72
C LYS A 114 18.05 17.23 16.51
N LEU A 115 17.09 17.97 15.96
CA LEU A 115 16.35 17.58 14.77
C LEU A 115 17.06 17.94 13.46
N ALA A 116 18.22 18.59 13.52
CA ALA A 116 18.92 19.17 12.38
C ALA A 116 18.01 20.09 11.53
N LEU A 117 17.13 20.85 12.19
CA LEU A 117 16.21 21.78 11.56
C LEU A 117 16.64 23.24 11.78
N PRO A 118 16.45 24.14 10.80
CA PRO A 118 16.72 25.55 10.96
C PRO A 118 15.68 26.24 11.85
N LEU A 119 16.09 27.30 12.54
CA LEU A 119 15.21 28.05 13.44
C LEU A 119 14.19 28.90 12.68
N ALA A 120 14.56 29.43 11.52
CA ALA A 120 13.65 30.20 10.70
C ALA A 120 12.71 29.26 9.92
N ALA A 121 11.41 29.52 10.02
CA ALA A 121 10.37 28.65 9.45
C ALA A 121 10.49 28.46 7.93
N LEU A 122 11.06 29.44 7.21
CA LEU A 122 11.18 29.41 5.76
C LEU A 122 12.49 28.77 5.25
N GLU A 123 13.54 28.70 6.06
CA GLU A 123 14.85 28.20 5.62
C GLU A 123 14.78 26.74 5.16
N PHE A 124 14.08 25.87 5.90
CA PHE A 124 13.93 24.47 5.54
C PHE A 124 13.18 24.25 4.22
N PRO A 125 11.93 24.75 4.06
CA PRO A 125 11.20 24.52 2.82
C PRO A 125 11.84 25.20 1.61
N GLU A 126 12.53 26.34 1.79
CA GLU A 126 13.28 26.98 0.70
C GLU A 126 14.50 26.16 0.28
N ALA A 127 15.27 25.63 1.23
CA ALA A 127 16.40 24.76 0.94
C ALA A 127 15.98 23.49 0.17
N VAL A 128 14.90 22.81 0.62
CA VAL A 128 14.38 21.62 -0.06
C VAL A 128 13.87 21.95 -1.47
N ARG A 129 13.19 23.09 -1.64
CA ARG A 129 12.73 23.53 -2.97
C ARG A 129 13.89 23.86 -3.90
N LEU A 130 14.97 24.44 -3.38
CA LEU A 130 16.17 24.72 -4.14
C LEU A 130 16.84 23.42 -4.59
N GLU A 131 17.11 22.50 -3.66
CA GLU A 131 17.70 21.19 -3.95
C GLU A 131 16.88 20.44 -5.01
N MET A 132 15.56 20.39 -4.84
CA MET A 132 14.66 19.75 -5.82
C MET A 132 14.81 20.36 -7.22
N ARG A 133 14.87 21.70 -7.32
CA ARG A 133 15.04 22.38 -8.62
C ARG A 133 16.40 22.08 -9.23
N GLU A 134 17.47 22.17 -8.44
CA GLU A 134 18.83 21.90 -8.90
C GLU A 134 18.98 20.46 -9.40
N GLU A 135 18.48 19.47 -8.66
CA GLU A 135 18.55 18.06 -9.05
C GLU A 135 17.68 17.75 -10.27
N LEU A 136 16.49 18.37 -10.38
CA LEU A 136 15.65 18.23 -11.58
C LEU A 136 16.29 18.90 -12.79
N ASP A 137 16.95 20.03 -12.63
CA ASP A 137 17.65 20.73 -13.71
C ASP A 137 18.88 19.93 -14.17
N LYS A 138 19.66 19.37 -13.23
CA LYS A 138 20.77 18.45 -13.53
C LYS A 138 20.26 17.24 -14.31
N LEU A 139 19.20 16.60 -13.81
CA LEU A 139 18.56 15.48 -14.48
C LEU A 139 18.13 15.88 -15.90
N HIS A 140 17.37 16.97 -16.05
CA HIS A 140 16.90 17.44 -17.35
C HIS A 140 18.05 17.70 -18.34
N HIS A 141 19.16 18.25 -17.87
CA HIS A 141 20.35 18.50 -18.67
C HIS A 141 21.08 17.22 -19.08
N ASP A 142 21.08 16.20 -18.23
CA ASP A 142 21.79 14.94 -18.48
C ASP A 142 20.95 13.90 -19.24
N LEU A 143 19.62 13.95 -19.16
CA LEU A 143 18.73 12.98 -19.84
C LEU A 143 19.02 12.84 -21.35
N PRO A 144 19.22 13.92 -22.15
CA PRO A 144 19.52 13.79 -23.57
C PRO A 144 20.87 13.13 -23.89
N LYS A 145 21.78 13.04 -22.91
CA LYS A 145 23.12 12.44 -23.07
C LYS A 145 23.09 10.92 -22.93
N LEU A 146 21.98 10.36 -22.43
CA LEU A 146 21.84 8.93 -22.15
C LEU A 146 21.39 8.17 -23.40
N SER A 147 22.31 7.47 -24.06
CA SER A 147 22.03 6.71 -25.30
C SER A 147 21.02 5.56 -25.12
N TRP A 148 20.85 5.09 -23.89
CA TRP A 148 19.90 4.03 -23.53
C TRP A 148 18.51 4.56 -23.16
N LEU A 149 18.29 5.87 -23.16
CA LEU A 149 17.04 6.50 -22.76
C LEU A 149 16.43 7.26 -23.95
N SER A 150 15.13 7.05 -24.18
CA SER A 150 14.35 7.82 -25.13
C SER A 150 13.11 8.39 -24.45
N ILE A 151 12.98 9.72 -24.47
CA ILE A 151 11.80 10.42 -23.97
C ILE A 151 11.03 10.97 -25.18
N SER A 152 9.72 10.74 -25.22
CA SER A 152 8.84 11.20 -26.29
C SER A 152 7.58 11.87 -25.74
N ASP A 153 7.01 12.81 -26.49
CA ASP A 153 5.79 13.55 -26.09
C ASP A 153 4.50 12.74 -26.29
N LYS A 154 4.59 11.44 -26.57
CA LYS A 154 3.42 10.58 -26.79
C LYS A 154 2.85 10.11 -25.46
N TYR A 155 1.68 10.64 -25.11
CA TYR A 155 0.94 10.28 -23.90
C TYR A 155 0.43 8.82 -23.92
N LEU A 156 0.01 8.30 -25.08
CA LEU A 156 -0.40 6.89 -25.22
C LEU A 156 0.80 6.02 -25.61
N GLY A 157 1.20 5.10 -24.72
CA GLY A 157 2.21 4.07 -24.99
C GLY A 157 3.53 4.20 -24.24
N GLY A 158 3.63 5.18 -23.33
CA GLY A 158 4.80 5.38 -22.47
C GLY A 158 5.76 6.42 -23.04
N ALA A 159 5.79 7.59 -22.40
CA ALA A 159 6.68 8.69 -22.77
C ALA A 159 8.17 8.36 -22.52
N ILE A 160 8.47 7.35 -21.71
CA ILE A 160 9.82 6.98 -21.30
C ILE A 160 10.11 5.55 -21.78
N LYS A 161 11.14 5.41 -22.61
CA LYS A 161 11.63 4.12 -23.10
C LYS A 161 13.09 3.91 -22.69
N LEU A 162 13.35 2.77 -22.05
CA LEU A 162 14.68 2.29 -21.73
C LEU A 162 15.09 1.23 -22.75
N ASN A 163 16.29 1.33 -23.29
CA ASN A 163 16.86 0.26 -24.09
C ASN A 163 17.11 -0.95 -23.17
N PRO A 164 16.83 -2.18 -23.62
CA PRO A 164 17.20 -3.38 -22.90
C PRO A 164 18.69 -3.37 -22.60
N LEU A 165 19.07 -3.89 -21.43
CA LEU A 165 20.47 -4.09 -21.09
C LEU A 165 21.12 -5.01 -22.12
N ASP A 166 22.35 -4.69 -22.51
CA ASP A 166 23.14 -5.58 -23.33
C ASP A 166 23.32 -6.92 -22.63
N ALA A 167 23.28 -8.01 -23.40
CA ALA A 167 23.55 -9.34 -22.87
C ALA A 167 24.95 -9.37 -22.26
N LEU A 168 25.04 -9.84 -21.01
CA LEU A 168 26.33 -10.06 -20.37
C LEU A 168 27.16 -11.04 -21.20
N PRO A 169 28.48 -10.81 -21.31
CA PRO A 169 29.35 -11.74 -22.02
C PRO A 169 29.27 -13.12 -21.40
N GLU A 170 29.30 -14.16 -22.24
CA GLU A 170 29.23 -15.54 -21.78
C GLU A 170 30.37 -15.82 -20.77
N PRO A 171 30.07 -16.37 -19.57
CA PRO A 171 31.10 -16.67 -18.59
C PRO A 171 32.16 -17.61 -19.16
N LYS A 172 33.44 -17.27 -18.98
CA LYS A 172 34.59 -18.02 -19.54
C LYS A 172 34.53 -19.53 -19.28
N ASN A 173 34.00 -19.92 -18.12
CA ASN A 173 33.95 -21.32 -17.68
C ASN A 173 32.66 -22.06 -18.10
N LEU A 174 31.64 -21.37 -18.60
CA LEU A 174 30.33 -21.98 -18.89
C LEU A 174 30.45 -23.11 -19.92
N ARG A 175 31.17 -22.87 -21.02
CA ARG A 175 31.41 -23.89 -22.06
C ARG A 175 32.14 -25.12 -21.52
N ARG A 176 33.13 -24.92 -20.63
CA ARG A 176 33.89 -26.00 -20.01
C ARG A 176 33.00 -26.82 -19.07
N LEU A 177 32.16 -26.15 -18.28
CA LEU A 177 31.21 -26.79 -17.39
C LEU A 177 30.18 -27.62 -18.17
N LYS A 178 29.57 -27.06 -19.21
CA LYS A 178 28.63 -27.79 -20.09
C LYS A 178 29.26 -29.06 -20.66
N LYS A 179 30.48 -28.96 -21.20
CA LYS A 179 31.21 -30.11 -21.74
C LYS A 179 31.50 -31.18 -20.67
N TYR A 180 31.87 -30.76 -19.46
CA TYR A 180 32.12 -31.71 -18.37
C TYR A 180 30.85 -32.42 -17.91
N ILE A 181 29.73 -31.70 -17.82
CA ILE A 181 28.41 -32.27 -17.50
C ILE A 181 28.03 -33.31 -18.56
N GLU A 182 28.13 -32.95 -19.84
CA GLU A 182 27.81 -33.84 -20.95
C GLU A 182 28.71 -35.09 -20.98
N GLN A 183 30.01 -34.96 -20.71
CA GLN A 183 30.93 -36.10 -20.63
C GLN A 183 30.62 -37.04 -19.46
N ARG A 184 30.12 -36.50 -18.33
CA ARG A 184 29.87 -37.27 -17.12
C ARG A 184 28.54 -38.00 -17.15
N TRP A 185 27.50 -37.38 -17.70
CA TRP A 185 26.12 -37.91 -17.63
C TRP A 185 25.51 -38.20 -19.01
N GLY A 186 26.15 -37.79 -20.10
CA GLY A 186 25.62 -37.96 -21.45
C GLY A 186 24.31 -37.20 -21.70
N THR A 187 23.60 -37.61 -22.75
CA THR A 187 22.26 -37.10 -23.07
C THR A 187 21.22 -37.89 -22.28
N THR A 188 20.61 -37.27 -21.28
CA THR A 188 19.54 -37.87 -20.47
C THR A 188 18.18 -37.32 -20.89
N PRO A 189 17.14 -38.16 -21.10
CA PRO A 189 15.79 -37.69 -21.42
C PRO A 189 15.23 -36.78 -20.32
N LEU A 190 14.52 -35.72 -20.70
CA LEU A 190 13.95 -34.77 -19.73
C LEU A 190 13.00 -35.43 -18.72
N ILE A 191 12.23 -36.43 -19.13
CA ILE A 191 11.33 -37.17 -18.25
C ILE A 191 12.09 -37.95 -17.16
N GLU A 192 13.31 -38.41 -17.44
CA GLU A 192 14.17 -39.08 -16.45
C GLU A 192 14.66 -38.10 -15.38
N PHE A 193 15.00 -36.86 -15.76
CA PHE A 193 15.31 -35.81 -14.78
C PHE A 193 14.12 -35.49 -13.89
N LEU A 194 12.92 -35.39 -14.48
CA LEU A 194 11.70 -35.15 -13.72
C LEU A 194 11.41 -36.30 -12.76
N LYS A 195 11.56 -37.55 -13.22
CA LYS A 195 11.41 -38.75 -12.40
C LYS A 195 12.36 -38.73 -11.21
N GLU A 196 13.65 -38.51 -11.44
CA GLU A 196 14.66 -38.43 -10.37
C GLU A 196 14.38 -37.30 -9.39
N ALA A 197 14.00 -36.11 -9.88
CA ALA A 197 13.67 -34.97 -9.02
C ALA A 197 12.47 -35.28 -8.13
N VAL A 198 11.40 -35.83 -8.70
CA VAL A 198 10.20 -36.21 -7.95
C VAL A 198 10.49 -37.30 -6.92
N LEU A 199 11.25 -38.35 -7.29
CA LEU A 199 11.58 -39.45 -6.38
C LEU A 199 12.43 -38.98 -5.19
N ARG A 200 13.36 -38.05 -5.42
CA ARG A 200 14.23 -37.51 -4.36
C ARG A 200 13.52 -36.51 -3.45
N THR A 201 12.54 -35.78 -3.98
CA THR A 201 11.84 -34.72 -3.23
C THR A 201 10.53 -35.18 -2.62
N GLY A 202 9.95 -36.27 -3.12
CA GLY A 202 8.59 -36.69 -2.77
C GLY A 202 7.50 -35.75 -3.32
N ALA A 203 7.83 -34.77 -4.18
CA ALA A 203 6.94 -33.66 -4.49
C ALA A 203 5.58 -34.03 -5.11
N LEU A 204 5.43 -35.25 -5.68
CA LEU A 204 4.15 -35.73 -6.18
C LEU A 204 3.13 -36.02 -5.07
N THR A 205 3.55 -36.19 -3.80
CA THR A 205 2.61 -36.36 -2.68
C THR A 205 1.75 -35.13 -2.44
N GLU A 206 2.20 -33.95 -2.89
CA GLU A 206 1.45 -32.69 -2.84
C GLU A 206 0.24 -32.69 -3.81
N LEU A 207 0.23 -33.60 -4.80
CA LEU A 207 -0.86 -33.72 -5.76
C LEU A 207 -1.97 -34.64 -5.21
N THR A 208 -2.66 -34.17 -4.18
CA THR A 208 -3.78 -34.90 -3.57
C THR A 208 -5.02 -34.85 -4.45
N GLY A 209 -5.71 -36.00 -4.58
CA GLY A 209 -6.90 -36.11 -5.42
C GLY A 209 -8.13 -35.41 -4.83
N VAL A 210 -8.95 -34.84 -5.70
CA VAL A 210 -10.27 -34.30 -5.35
C VAL A 210 -11.27 -35.46 -5.20
N GLY A 211 -11.26 -36.17 -4.06
CA GLY A 211 -12.27 -37.19 -3.72
C GLY A 211 -11.83 -38.25 -2.69
N THR A 212 -12.81 -38.89 -2.06
CA THR A 212 -12.65 -39.80 -0.89
C THR A 212 -12.31 -41.26 -1.21
N ARG A 213 -12.33 -41.66 -2.49
CA ARG A 213 -12.00 -43.03 -2.91
C ARG A 213 -11.03 -43.04 -4.08
N THR A 214 -9.99 -43.84 -3.95
CA THR A 214 -9.00 -44.17 -4.97
C THR A 214 -8.82 -45.69 -4.95
N SER A 215 -9.08 -46.37 -6.07
CA SER A 215 -8.75 -47.80 -6.24
C SER A 215 -7.48 -48.01 -7.09
N LEU A 216 -6.73 -46.93 -7.33
CA LEU A 216 -5.52 -46.97 -8.15
C LEU A 216 -4.33 -47.32 -7.25
N SER A 217 -3.40 -48.12 -7.78
CA SER A 217 -2.12 -48.35 -7.09
C SER A 217 -1.31 -47.05 -7.03
N GLU A 218 -0.49 -46.91 -5.99
CA GLU A 218 0.38 -45.75 -5.82
C GLU A 218 1.42 -45.64 -6.97
N ALA A 219 1.90 -46.78 -7.47
CA ALA A 219 2.83 -46.85 -8.59
C ALA A 219 2.20 -46.32 -9.88
N ASP A 220 0.99 -46.78 -10.22
CA ASP A 220 0.27 -46.31 -11.41
C ASP A 220 -0.08 -44.83 -11.31
N LEU A 221 -0.46 -44.36 -10.11
CA LEU A 221 -0.76 -42.95 -9.89
C LEU A 221 0.48 -42.09 -10.11
N THR A 222 1.61 -42.49 -9.53
CA THR A 222 2.89 -41.80 -9.65
C THR A 222 3.33 -41.69 -11.10
N GLU A 223 3.27 -42.78 -11.85
CA GLU A 223 3.64 -42.81 -13.26
C GLU A 223 2.72 -41.91 -14.10
N ARG A 224 1.39 -41.99 -13.89
CA ARG A 224 0.44 -41.12 -14.59
C ARG A 224 0.65 -39.64 -14.25
N LEU A 225 0.94 -39.29 -13.00
CA LEU A 225 1.23 -37.90 -12.60
C LEU A 225 2.53 -37.39 -13.22
N LEU A 226 3.56 -38.24 -13.31
CA LEU A 226 4.81 -37.93 -14.00
C LEU A 226 4.55 -37.63 -15.48
N LEU A 227 3.79 -38.49 -16.16
CA LEU A 227 3.40 -38.33 -17.57
C LEU A 227 2.55 -37.07 -17.79
N CYS A 228 1.59 -36.78 -16.89
CA CYS A 228 0.81 -35.55 -16.95
C CYS A 228 1.69 -34.31 -16.83
N THR A 229 2.58 -34.28 -15.83
CA THR A 229 3.47 -33.16 -15.56
C THR A 229 4.42 -32.93 -16.73
N TYR A 230 4.98 -34.01 -17.28
CA TYR A 230 5.81 -33.97 -18.48
C TYR A 230 5.04 -33.43 -19.69
N GLY A 231 3.84 -33.95 -19.96
CA GLY A 231 3.02 -33.56 -21.11
C GLY A 231 2.59 -32.08 -21.09
N TYR A 232 2.17 -31.56 -19.93
CA TYR A 232 1.84 -30.16 -19.77
C TYR A 232 3.06 -29.25 -19.68
N GLY A 233 4.09 -29.64 -18.92
CA GLY A 233 5.29 -28.83 -18.70
C GLY A 233 6.13 -28.64 -19.98
N THR A 234 6.07 -29.58 -20.92
CA THR A 234 6.80 -29.49 -22.20
C THR A 234 5.94 -28.97 -23.35
N ASN A 235 4.65 -28.67 -23.13
CA ASN A 235 3.68 -28.38 -24.18
C ASN A 235 3.55 -29.47 -25.26
N SER A 236 4.00 -30.70 -24.99
CA SER A 236 3.87 -31.84 -25.93
C SER A 236 2.44 -32.36 -26.04
N GLY A 237 1.64 -32.16 -24.98
CA GLY A 237 0.26 -32.62 -24.89
C GLY A 237 0.12 -34.10 -24.51
N LEU A 238 -0.99 -34.45 -23.85
CA LEU A 238 -1.18 -35.79 -23.27
C LEU A 238 -1.30 -36.90 -24.32
N ARG A 239 -1.80 -36.60 -25.53
CA ARG A 239 -1.90 -37.56 -26.63
C ARG A 239 -0.53 -38.04 -27.10
N ALA A 240 0.44 -37.13 -27.21
CA ALA A 240 1.79 -37.48 -27.63
C ALA A 240 2.50 -38.30 -26.55
N VAL A 241 2.30 -37.93 -25.27
CA VAL A 241 2.84 -38.69 -24.14
C VAL A 241 2.25 -40.10 -24.08
N ALA A 242 0.93 -40.24 -24.29
CA ALA A 242 0.24 -41.53 -24.27
C ALA A 242 0.70 -42.52 -25.35
N ALA A 243 1.37 -42.04 -26.41
CA ALA A 243 1.95 -42.88 -27.44
C ALA A 243 3.34 -43.44 -27.07
N GLY A 244 3.84 -43.13 -25.87
CA GLY A 244 5.11 -43.63 -25.35
C GLY A 244 5.06 -45.11 -24.93
N ASP A 245 6.23 -45.63 -24.53
CA ASP A 245 6.39 -47.01 -24.09
C ASP A 245 6.00 -47.19 -22.61
N HIS A 246 4.68 -47.22 -22.36
CA HIS A 246 4.09 -47.43 -21.03
C HIS A 246 2.65 -47.97 -21.16
N PRO A 247 2.04 -48.57 -20.12
CA PRO A 247 0.73 -49.21 -20.24
C PRO A 247 -0.47 -48.24 -20.17
N HIS A 248 -0.26 -46.96 -19.83
CA HIS A 248 -1.37 -46.01 -19.57
C HIS A 248 -1.97 -45.41 -20.84
N THR A 249 -3.29 -45.37 -20.93
CA THR A 249 -3.99 -44.76 -22.08
C THR A 249 -4.05 -43.23 -21.99
N GLU A 250 -4.37 -42.54 -23.08
CA GLU A 250 -4.61 -41.08 -23.05
C GLU A 250 -5.75 -40.72 -22.08
N GLU A 251 -6.78 -41.56 -21.99
CA GLU A 251 -7.92 -41.35 -21.09
C GLU A 251 -7.51 -41.48 -19.62
N ASP A 252 -6.66 -42.47 -19.29
CA ASP A 252 -6.09 -42.63 -17.95
C ASP A 252 -5.30 -41.40 -17.48
N ILE A 253 -4.43 -40.89 -18.37
CA ILE A 253 -3.59 -39.73 -18.09
C ILE A 253 -4.48 -38.48 -17.95
N ARG A 254 -5.45 -38.30 -18.84
CA ARG A 254 -6.41 -37.17 -18.78
C ARG A 254 -7.28 -37.21 -17.53
N TYR A 255 -7.74 -38.39 -17.13
CA TYR A 255 -8.50 -38.58 -15.89
C TYR A 255 -7.65 -38.16 -14.67
N THR A 256 -6.39 -38.60 -14.64
CA THR A 256 -5.45 -38.26 -13.57
C THR A 256 -5.20 -36.74 -13.52
N ALA A 257 -4.94 -36.12 -14.66
CA ALA A 257 -4.78 -34.66 -14.73
C ALA A 257 -5.97 -33.91 -14.13
N ARG A 258 -7.20 -34.27 -14.53
CA ARG A 258 -8.41 -33.60 -14.04
C ARG A 258 -8.62 -33.73 -12.54
N ARG A 259 -8.19 -34.83 -11.93
CA ARG A 259 -8.49 -35.17 -10.54
C ARG A 259 -7.40 -34.76 -9.55
N TYR A 260 -6.15 -34.70 -9.98
CA TYR A 260 -4.99 -34.50 -9.10
C TYR A 260 -4.16 -33.25 -9.43
N LEU A 261 -4.12 -32.78 -10.69
CA LEU A 261 -3.40 -31.55 -11.05
C LEU A 261 -4.24 -30.30 -10.76
N THR A 262 -4.27 -29.91 -9.48
CA THR A 262 -4.88 -28.64 -9.07
C THR A 262 -3.84 -27.52 -9.05
N PRO A 263 -4.24 -26.24 -9.25
CA PRO A 263 -3.32 -25.11 -9.14
C PRO A 263 -2.61 -25.05 -7.78
N THR A 264 -3.32 -25.36 -6.69
CA THR A 264 -2.76 -25.41 -5.34
C THR A 264 -1.73 -26.52 -5.19
N GLY A 265 -2.04 -27.74 -5.65
CA GLY A 265 -1.12 -28.88 -5.59
C GLY A 265 0.13 -28.65 -6.44
N LEU A 266 -0.03 -28.08 -7.64
CA LEU A 266 1.10 -27.71 -8.50
C LEU A 266 2.01 -26.67 -7.85
N LYS A 267 1.44 -25.68 -7.16
CA LYS A 267 2.22 -24.69 -6.41
C LYS A 267 2.97 -25.35 -5.25
N ALA A 268 2.33 -26.24 -4.51
CA ALA A 268 2.95 -26.98 -3.40
C ALA A 268 4.08 -27.90 -3.90
N MET A 269 3.85 -28.64 -4.98
CA MET A 269 4.86 -29.46 -5.66
C MET A 269 6.08 -28.61 -6.09
N ALA A 270 5.85 -27.45 -6.70
CA ALA A 270 6.93 -26.55 -7.10
C ALA A 270 7.74 -26.03 -5.88
N VAL A 271 7.07 -25.70 -4.78
CA VAL A 271 7.71 -25.31 -3.51
C VAL A 271 8.54 -26.45 -2.94
N ALA A 272 8.04 -27.69 -2.95
CA ALA A 272 8.77 -28.86 -2.47
C ALA A 272 10.08 -29.07 -3.27
N ILE A 273 10.02 -28.95 -4.60
CA ILE A 273 11.20 -29.04 -5.47
C ILE A 273 12.19 -27.90 -5.21
N ALA A 274 11.68 -26.67 -5.06
CA ALA A 274 12.52 -25.50 -4.78
C ALA A 274 13.25 -25.65 -3.43
N ASN A 275 12.52 -26.02 -2.37
CA ASN A 275 13.08 -26.24 -1.04
C ASN A 275 14.15 -27.32 -1.03
N ALA A 276 13.92 -28.44 -1.72
CA ALA A 276 14.92 -29.49 -1.85
C ALA A 276 16.16 -29.03 -2.64
N THR A 277 15.97 -28.20 -3.67
CA THR A 277 17.07 -27.60 -4.42
C THR A 277 17.91 -26.66 -3.53
N PHE A 278 17.27 -25.84 -2.71
CA PHE A 278 17.96 -24.98 -1.73
C PHE A 278 18.70 -25.81 -0.67
N ALA A 279 18.09 -26.87 -0.16
CA ALA A 279 18.72 -27.77 0.81
C ALA A 279 19.95 -28.49 0.23
N ALA A 280 19.91 -28.86 -1.05
CA ALA A 280 21.04 -29.49 -1.75
C ALA A 280 22.13 -28.49 -2.20
N ARG A 281 21.85 -27.17 -2.12
CA ARG A 281 22.74 -26.13 -2.62
C ARG A 281 24.03 -26.05 -1.81
N GLN A 282 25.16 -25.97 -2.49
CA GLN A 282 26.44 -25.60 -1.88
C GLN A 282 26.61 -24.08 -1.87
N GLU A 283 26.36 -23.45 -0.72
CA GLU A 283 26.39 -21.98 -0.56
C GLU A 283 27.76 -21.36 -0.89
N THR A 284 28.85 -22.09 -0.69
CA THR A 284 30.21 -21.62 -1.03
C THR A 284 30.41 -21.42 -2.53
N ILE A 285 29.66 -22.15 -3.37
CA ILE A 285 29.75 -22.08 -4.83
C ILE A 285 28.68 -21.15 -5.38
N TRP A 286 27.45 -21.24 -4.86
CA TRP A 286 26.27 -20.57 -5.42
C TRP A 286 25.85 -19.31 -4.66
N GLY A 287 26.54 -18.97 -3.58
CA GLY A 287 26.23 -17.83 -2.71
C GLY A 287 25.00 -18.07 -1.82
N GLN A 288 24.60 -17.02 -1.09
CA GLN A 288 23.42 -17.03 -0.21
C GLN A 288 22.11 -16.72 -0.95
N GLY A 289 22.18 -16.24 -2.20
CA GLY A 289 21.09 -15.58 -2.91
C GLY A 289 19.71 -16.24 -2.79
N THR A 290 18.71 -15.44 -2.41
CA THR A 290 17.27 -15.73 -2.34
C THR A 290 16.55 -15.51 -3.68
N THR A 291 17.26 -15.00 -4.69
CA THR A 291 16.67 -14.59 -5.96
C THR A 291 16.09 -15.77 -6.74
N THR A 292 14.79 -15.69 -6.98
CA THR A 292 13.99 -16.56 -7.84
C THR A 292 14.55 -16.51 -9.27
N VAL A 293 15.28 -17.55 -9.69
CA VAL A 293 15.69 -17.69 -11.09
C VAL A 293 14.64 -18.55 -11.80
N ALA A 294 13.93 -17.98 -12.77
CA ALA A 294 13.10 -18.77 -13.66
C ALA A 294 14.00 -19.49 -14.68
N SER A 295 13.89 -20.81 -14.73
CA SER A 295 14.74 -21.66 -15.58
C SER A 295 14.43 -21.53 -17.07
N ASP A 296 13.32 -20.90 -17.45
CA ASP A 296 12.85 -20.78 -18.84
C ASP A 296 13.35 -19.51 -19.54
N SER A 297 14.29 -18.77 -18.93
CA SER A 297 14.78 -17.48 -19.44
C SER A 297 13.71 -16.37 -19.46
N THR A 298 12.53 -16.62 -18.88
CA THR A 298 11.53 -15.58 -18.69
C THR A 298 12.02 -14.67 -17.57
N HIS A 299 12.32 -13.42 -17.91
CA HIS A 299 12.66 -12.40 -16.93
C HIS A 299 11.42 -12.09 -16.09
N PHE A 300 11.29 -12.73 -14.94
CA PHE A 300 10.37 -12.28 -13.90
C PHE A 300 11.04 -11.16 -13.12
N ALA A 301 10.32 -10.05 -12.97
CA ALA A 301 10.75 -9.00 -12.07
C ALA A 301 10.54 -9.48 -10.63
N ALA A 302 11.58 -10.09 -10.06
CA ALA A 302 11.65 -10.46 -8.66
C ALA A 302 12.56 -9.43 -7.97
N TRP A 303 11.96 -8.54 -7.20
CA TRP A 303 12.70 -7.57 -6.39
C TRP A 303 12.90 -8.12 -4.99
N ASP A 304 14.16 -8.31 -4.61
CA ASP A 304 14.53 -8.49 -3.22
C ASP A 304 14.23 -7.16 -2.49
N ARG A 305 13.43 -7.19 -1.42
CA ARG A 305 12.92 -6.02 -0.64
C ARG A 305 11.78 -5.21 -1.27
N ASN A 306 10.74 -5.86 -1.80
CA ASN A 306 9.49 -5.14 -2.05
C ASN A 306 8.63 -5.08 -0.78
N ILE A 307 8.50 -3.87 -0.22
CA ILE A 307 7.74 -3.56 1.02
C ILE A 307 6.24 -3.89 0.87
N PHE A 308 5.75 -4.10 -0.36
CA PHE A 308 4.35 -4.48 -0.63
C PHE A 308 4.08 -6.00 -0.63
N THR A 309 5.11 -6.84 -0.45
CA THR A 309 4.98 -8.32 -0.46
C THR A 309 5.47 -9.01 0.80
N GLU A 310 5.83 -8.25 1.84
CA GLU A 310 5.89 -8.71 3.24
C GLU A 310 4.59 -8.32 3.97
#